data_AF-A0A382CQS3-F1
#
_entry.id   AF-A0A382CQS3-F1
#
_cell.length_a   1.000
_cell.length_b   1.000
_cell.length_c   1.000
_cell.angle_alpha   90.00
_cell.angle_beta   90.00
_cell.angle_gamma   90.00
#
_symmetry.space_group_name_H-M   'P 1'
#
loop_
_entity.id
_entity.type
_entity.pdbx_description
1 polymer ?
#
loop_
_entity_poly.entity_id
_entity_poly.type
_entity_poly.pdbx_seq_one_letter_code
_entity_poly.pdbx_strand_id
1 'polypeptide(L)'
;MIELEEQQKGGAVEQLNGYLKDVRISSESSPFRCVEIVTKEDLQITEQAAYARGKQEAESNLQQQLDLMKSEYATKKDKELADFCENIRSDLGNQVPKILESLEKHVINLAADIATKIVADLPIDKTLVESVVKDALTKAEKDAEIVVLLHPEDLKLLTQGDSELLKDSHGGDKVLFKPSSDVTRGG
;
A
#
# COMPACT_ATOMS: atom_id res chain seq x y z
N MET A 1 -8.62 18.49 38.87
CA MET A 1 -9.34 19.39 37.94
C MET A 1 -10.13 18.48 37.03
N ILE A 2 -11.44 18.34 37.19
CA ILE A 2 -12.41 19.42 37.01
C ILE A 2 -13.42 19.45 38.16
N GLU A 3 -13.72 20.68 38.55
CA GLU A 3 -14.52 21.11 39.69
C GLU A 3 -16.03 20.92 39.45
N LEU A 4 -16.73 20.89 40.58
CA LEU A 4 -18.16 20.84 40.77
C LEU A 4 -18.85 22.09 40.20
N GLU A 5 -19.92 21.92 39.42
CA GLU A 5 -20.86 22.99 39.16
C GLU A 5 -21.89 23.08 40.28
N GLU A 6 -21.75 24.12 41.11
CA GLU A 6 -22.83 24.69 41.89
C GLU A 6 -23.82 25.42 40.97
N GLN A 7 -25.12 25.12 41.09
CA GLN A 7 -26.16 26.10 40.82
C GLN A 7 -27.10 26.21 42.02
N GLN A 8 -26.89 27.29 42.77
CA GLN A 8 -27.90 27.88 43.65
C GLN A 8 -29.09 28.37 42.81
N LYS A 9 -30.29 27.99 43.20
CA LYS A 9 -31.50 28.76 42.90
C LYS A 9 -32.24 29.02 44.20
N GLY A 10 -31.98 30.20 44.76
CA GLY A 10 -32.75 30.75 45.87
C GLY A 10 -34.17 31.12 45.46
N GLY A 11 -35.12 30.96 46.38
CA GLY A 11 -36.49 31.40 46.21
C GLY A 11 -37.35 31.14 47.45
N ALA A 12 -37.49 32.19 48.27
CA ALA A 12 -38.54 32.46 49.25
C ALA A 12 -38.72 31.51 50.44
N VAL A 13 -38.24 31.98 51.59
CA VAL A 13 -38.62 31.54 52.94
C VAL A 13 -40.02 32.06 53.23
N GLU A 14 -41.03 31.19 53.21
CA GLU A 14 -42.32 31.47 53.80
C GLU A 14 -42.38 30.83 55.20
N GLN A 15 -42.45 31.69 56.20
CA GLN A 15 -42.53 31.33 57.61
C GLN A 15 -43.85 30.61 57.92
N LEU A 16 -43.79 29.30 58.10
CA LEU A 16 -44.86 28.56 58.78
C LEU A 16 -44.47 28.36 60.25
N ASN A 17 -44.90 29.31 61.08
CA ASN A 17 -45.01 29.16 62.53
C ASN A 17 -46.00 28.02 62.83
N GLY A 18 -45.48 26.80 62.98
CA GLY A 18 -46.21 25.63 63.46
C GLY A 18 -45.58 25.14 64.76
N TYR A 19 -46.29 25.35 65.87
CA TYR A 19 -45.95 24.82 67.20
C TYR A 19 -45.55 23.34 67.10
N LEU A 20 -44.38 22.98 67.64
CA LEU A 20 -43.96 21.58 67.80
C LEU A 20 -44.98 20.88 68.71
N LYS A 21 -45.74 19.95 68.15
CA LYS A 21 -46.63 19.07 68.92
C LYS A 21 -45.76 18.08 69.69
N ASP A 22 -45.84 18.12 71.02
CA ASP A 22 -45.38 17.05 71.89
C ASP A 22 -46.13 15.76 71.50
N VAL A 23 -45.45 14.87 70.75
CA VAL A 23 -45.98 13.54 70.44
C VAL A 23 -45.79 12.68 71.68
N ARG A 24 -46.75 12.77 72.61
CA ARG A 24 -46.90 11.75 73.66
C ARG A 24 -47.26 10.45 72.96
N ILE A 25 -46.35 9.48 72.98
CA ILE A 25 -46.61 8.12 72.56
C ILE A 25 -47.59 7.52 73.58
N SER A 26 -48.89 7.72 73.35
CA SER A 26 -49.92 6.91 74.00
C SER A 26 -49.64 5.46 73.62
N SER A 27 -49.46 4.61 74.63
CA SER A 27 -49.01 3.22 74.55
C SER A 27 -49.95 2.26 73.79
N GLU A 28 -50.87 2.76 72.98
CA GLU A 28 -51.84 1.97 72.20
C GLU A 28 -51.65 2.07 70.69
N SER A 29 -50.79 2.97 70.19
CA SER A 29 -50.53 3.14 68.75
C SER A 29 -49.04 3.27 68.47
N SER A 30 -48.27 2.25 68.88
CA SER A 30 -46.91 2.06 68.39
C SER A 30 -46.97 1.25 67.09
N PRO A 31 -46.43 1.74 65.96
CA PRO A 31 -46.33 0.96 64.72
C PRO A 31 -45.39 -0.25 64.85
N PHE A 32 -44.70 -0.38 65.98
CA PHE A 32 -43.81 -1.48 66.32
C PHE A 32 -44.49 -2.63 67.08
N ARG A 33 -45.83 -2.72 67.09
CA ARG A 33 -46.55 -3.77 67.84
C ARG A 33 -46.66 -5.13 67.13
N CYS A 34 -46.24 -5.24 65.87
CA CYS A 34 -46.08 -6.54 65.20
C CYS A 34 -44.59 -6.86 65.05
N VAL A 35 -43.96 -7.30 66.14
CA VAL A 35 -42.85 -8.23 65.98
C VAL A 35 -43.50 -9.58 65.71
N GLU A 36 -43.83 -9.84 64.45
CA GLU A 36 -44.16 -11.20 64.02
C GLU A 36 -42.91 -12.04 64.25
N ILE A 37 -42.99 -12.93 65.24
CA ILE A 37 -41.97 -13.96 65.44
C ILE A 37 -42.14 -14.92 64.26
N VAL A 38 -41.47 -14.59 63.16
CA VAL A 38 -41.39 -15.43 61.97
C VAL A 38 -40.94 -16.81 62.43
N THR A 39 -41.73 -17.83 62.11
CA THR A 39 -41.34 -19.20 62.46
C THR A 39 -40.05 -19.54 61.73
N LYS A 40 -39.21 -20.41 62.31
CA LYS A 40 -37.94 -20.81 61.66
C LYS A 40 -38.16 -21.39 60.26
N GLU A 41 -39.34 -21.95 60.00
CA GLU A 41 -39.74 -22.54 58.73
C GLU A 41 -40.01 -21.47 57.66
N ASP A 42 -40.72 -20.39 58.00
CA ASP A 42 -40.96 -19.27 57.09
C ASP A 42 -39.67 -18.53 56.70
N LEU A 43 -38.72 -18.43 57.65
CA LEU A 43 -37.39 -17.88 57.40
C LEU A 43 -36.60 -18.74 56.38
N GLN A 44 -36.67 -20.07 56.52
CA GLN A 44 -36.00 -20.99 55.59
C GLN A 44 -36.58 -20.92 54.17
N ILE A 45 -37.90 -20.81 54.05
CA ILE A 45 -38.57 -20.69 52.73
C ILE A 45 -38.16 -19.40 52.03
N THR A 46 -38.15 -18.29 52.75
CA THR A 46 -37.75 -16.98 52.20
C THR A 46 -36.27 -16.93 51.83
N GLU A 47 -35.39 -17.51 52.64
CA GLU A 47 -33.96 -17.64 52.34
C GLU A 47 -33.72 -18.49 51.09
N GLN A 48 -34.40 -19.64 50.98
CA GLN A 48 -34.27 -20.52 49.82
C GLN A 48 -34.78 -19.87 48.53
N ALA A 49 -35.88 -19.11 48.61
CA ALA A 49 -36.40 -18.34 47.48
C ALA A 49 -35.47 -17.18 47.09
N ALA A 50 -34.83 -16.51 48.05
CA ALA A 50 -33.83 -15.48 47.78
C ALA A 50 -32.58 -16.07 47.12
N TYR A 51 -32.10 -17.22 47.62
CA TYR A 51 -30.97 -17.94 47.04
C TYR A 51 -31.25 -18.40 45.61
N ALA A 52 -32.43 -18.98 45.35
CA ALA A 52 -32.82 -19.41 44.01
C ALA A 52 -32.87 -18.24 43.01
N ARG A 53 -33.41 -17.09 43.43
CA ARG A 53 -33.41 -15.87 42.61
C ARG A 53 -32.00 -15.36 42.34
N GLY A 54 -31.15 -15.27 43.37
CA GLY A 54 -29.76 -14.83 43.20
C GLY A 54 -28.96 -15.76 42.29
N LYS A 55 -29.19 -17.07 42.37
CA LYS A 55 -28.58 -18.06 41.46
C LYS A 55 -29.03 -17.82 40.02
N GLN A 56 -30.33 -17.67 39.78
CA GLN A 56 -30.86 -17.42 38.44
C GLN A 56 -30.36 -16.09 37.87
N GLU A 57 -30.29 -15.04 38.70
CA GLU A 57 -29.77 -13.73 38.30
C GLU A 57 -28.27 -13.80 37.95
N ALA A 58 -27.48 -14.51 38.75
CA ALA A 58 -26.06 -14.74 38.47
C ALA A 58 -25.85 -15.53 37.18
N GLU A 59 -26.63 -16.59 36.95
CA GLU A 59 -26.59 -17.38 35.71
C GLU A 59 -26.97 -16.53 34.49
N SER A 60 -28.03 -15.72 34.60
CA SER A 60 -28.46 -14.80 33.55
C SER A 60 -27.40 -13.75 33.22
N ASN A 61 -26.81 -13.13 34.24
CA ASN A 61 -25.75 -12.13 34.06
C ASN A 61 -24.50 -12.75 33.41
N LEU A 62 -24.09 -13.94 33.87
CA LEU A 62 -22.97 -14.66 33.26
C LEU A 62 -23.24 -15.00 31.79
N GLN A 63 -24.46 -15.45 31.48
CA GLN A 63 -24.85 -15.75 30.10
C GLN A 63 -24.78 -14.50 29.21
N GLN A 64 -25.27 -13.36 29.70
CA GLN A 64 -25.17 -12.08 28.99
C GLN A 64 -23.70 -11.67 28.74
N GLN A 65 -22.82 -11.83 29.72
CA GLN A 65 -21.40 -11.54 29.55
C GLN A 65 -20.73 -12.48 28.53
N LEU A 66 -21.08 -13.77 28.53
CA LEU A 66 -20.56 -14.72 27.56
C LEU A 66 -21.01 -14.37 26.14
N ASP A 67 -22.25 -13.97 25.96
CA ASP A 67 -22.77 -13.62 24.64
C ASP A 67 -22.17 -12.30 24.12
N LEU A 68 -21.95 -11.32 25.01
CA LEU A 68 -21.19 -10.12 24.70
C LEU A 68 -19.76 -10.47 24.27
N MET A 69 -19.03 -11.24 25.07
CA MET A 69 -17.66 -11.67 24.78
C MET A 69 -17.54 -12.44 23.47
N LYS A 70 -18.52 -13.31 23.17
CA LYS A 70 -18.57 -14.02 21.88
C LYS A 70 -18.74 -13.06 20.71
N SER A 71 -19.63 -12.08 20.83
CA SER A 71 -19.87 -11.09 19.78
C SER A 71 -18.64 -10.20 19.54
N GLU A 72 -17.97 -9.77 20.61
CA GLU A 72 -16.72 -9.00 20.53
C GLU A 72 -15.59 -9.82 19.92
N TYR A 73 -15.48 -11.09 20.30
CA TYR A 73 -14.48 -11.99 19.73
C TYR A 73 -14.74 -12.23 18.23
N ALA A 74 -15.98 -12.50 17.84
CA ALA A 74 -16.36 -12.70 16.44
C ALA A 74 -16.03 -11.47 15.59
N THR A 75 -16.47 -10.28 16.02
CA THR A 75 -16.19 -9.02 15.31
C THR A 75 -14.71 -8.71 15.22
N LYS A 76 -13.94 -8.98 16.29
CA LYS A 76 -12.48 -8.82 16.26
C LYS A 76 -11.82 -9.76 15.26
N LYS A 77 -12.25 -11.02 15.21
CA LYS A 77 -11.72 -12.02 14.28
C LYS A 77 -12.06 -11.71 12.84
N ASP A 78 -13.27 -11.25 12.57
CA ASP A 78 -13.68 -10.82 11.24
C ASP A 78 -12.85 -9.62 10.77
N LYS A 79 -12.57 -8.68 11.68
CA LYS A 79 -11.69 -7.55 11.38
C LYS A 79 -10.26 -7.98 11.13
N GLU A 80 -9.68 -8.82 11.98
CA GLU A 80 -8.32 -9.37 11.78
C GLU A 80 -8.20 -10.10 10.43
N LEU A 81 -9.22 -10.86 10.05
CA LEU A 81 -9.26 -11.55 8.77
C LEU A 81 -9.38 -10.59 7.59
N ALA A 82 -10.23 -9.56 7.70
CA ALA A 82 -10.37 -8.53 6.68
C ALA A 82 -9.07 -7.75 6.48
N ASP A 83 -8.41 -7.35 7.56
CA ASP A 83 -7.13 -6.65 7.52
C ASP A 83 -6.03 -7.53 6.89
N PHE A 84 -6.00 -8.82 7.22
CA PHE A 84 -5.08 -9.78 6.61
C PHE A 84 -5.30 -9.94 5.10
N CYS A 85 -6.56 -10.10 4.67
CA CYS A 85 -6.91 -10.19 3.26
C CYS A 85 -6.55 -8.92 2.49
N GLU A 86 -6.76 -7.74 3.09
CA GLU A 86 -6.41 -6.46 2.47
C GLU A 86 -4.90 -6.30 2.34
N ASN A 87 -4.13 -6.74 3.34
CA ASN A 87 -2.67 -6.75 3.26
C ASN A 87 -2.18 -7.65 2.13
N ILE A 88 -2.69 -8.87 2.00
CA ILE A 88 -2.35 -9.77 0.88
C ILE A 88 -2.71 -9.13 -0.46
N ARG A 89 -3.90 -8.53 -0.56
CA ARG A 89 -4.38 -7.88 -1.79
C ARG A 89 -3.47 -6.72 -2.18
N SER A 90 -3.09 -5.89 -1.21
CA SER A 90 -2.18 -4.77 -1.41
C SER A 90 -0.78 -5.24 -1.82
N ASP A 91 -0.23 -6.24 -1.13
CA ASP A 91 1.09 -6.78 -1.44
C ASP A 91 1.13 -7.37 -2.85
N LEU A 92 0.15 -8.20 -3.21
CA LEU A 92 0.05 -8.77 -4.54
C LEU A 92 -0.19 -7.69 -5.61
N GLY A 93 -1.07 -6.74 -5.32
CA GLY A 93 -1.36 -5.59 -6.19
C GLY A 93 -0.12 -4.73 -6.47
N ASN A 94 0.82 -4.65 -5.52
CA ASN A 94 2.08 -3.92 -5.67
C ASN A 94 3.19 -4.75 -6.33
N GLN A 95 3.16 -6.07 -6.22
CA GLN A 95 4.18 -6.95 -6.81
C GLN A 95 4.01 -7.17 -8.30
N VAL A 96 2.77 -7.39 -8.77
CA VAL A 96 2.46 -7.62 -10.19
C VAL A 96 3.02 -6.50 -11.11
N PRO A 97 2.77 -5.20 -10.86
CA PRO A 97 3.29 -4.15 -11.72
C PRO A 97 4.83 -4.07 -11.71
N LYS A 98 5.47 -4.33 -10.56
CA LYS A 98 6.95 -4.36 -10.47
C LYS A 98 7.54 -5.50 -11.30
N ILE A 99 6.91 -6.67 -11.28
CA ILE A 99 7.31 -7.81 -12.11
C ILE A 99 7.14 -7.46 -13.58
N LEU A 100 6.02 -6.82 -13.96
CA LEU A 100 5.76 -6.44 -15.35
C LEU A 100 6.79 -5.43 -15.87
N GLU A 101 7.11 -4.39 -15.09
CA GLU A 101 8.13 -3.40 -15.45
C GLU A 101 9.52 -4.04 -15.60
N SER A 102 9.87 -4.99 -14.71
CA SER A 102 11.13 -5.74 -14.80
C SER A 102 11.17 -6.64 -16.03
N LEU A 103 10.05 -7.28 -16.38
CA LEU A 103 9.95 -8.12 -17.58
C LEU A 103 10.08 -7.29 -18.85
N GLU A 104 9.43 -6.12 -18.92
CA GLU A 104 9.54 -5.22 -20.06
C GLU A 104 11.00 -4.82 -20.34
N LYS A 105 11.73 -4.42 -19.29
CA LYS A 105 13.16 -4.09 -19.40
C LYS A 105 13.99 -5.29 -19.88
N HIS A 106 13.73 -6.48 -19.34
CA HIS A 106 14.44 -7.68 -19.77
C HIS A 106 14.17 -8.04 -21.23
N VAL A 107 12.94 -7.89 -21.71
CA VAL A 107 12.59 -8.18 -23.11
C VAL A 107 13.29 -7.19 -24.05
N ILE A 108 13.31 -5.90 -23.71
CA ILE A 108 14.02 -4.88 -24.51
C ILE A 108 15.52 -5.18 -24.56
N ASN A 109 16.14 -5.47 -23.41
CA ASN A 109 17.56 -5.80 -23.36
C ASN A 109 17.88 -7.07 -24.14
N LEU A 110 17.04 -8.11 -24.03
CA LEU A 110 17.21 -9.34 -24.80
C LEU A 110 17.10 -9.09 -26.30
N ALA A 111 16.15 -8.27 -26.74
CA ALA A 111 16.03 -7.88 -28.14
C ALA A 111 17.26 -7.11 -28.63
N ALA A 112 17.79 -6.20 -27.82
CA ALA A 112 19.03 -5.47 -28.12
C ALA A 112 20.23 -6.42 -28.22
N ASP A 113 20.39 -7.35 -27.27
CA ASP A 113 21.47 -8.33 -27.26
C ASP A 113 21.41 -9.24 -28.50
N ILE A 114 20.21 -9.69 -28.89
CA ILE A 114 20.01 -10.49 -30.11
C ILE A 114 20.36 -9.66 -31.34
N ALA A 115 19.91 -8.40 -31.42
CA ALA A 115 20.22 -7.52 -32.54
C ALA A 115 21.73 -7.27 -32.65
N THR A 116 22.41 -6.96 -31.55
CA THR A 116 23.87 -6.78 -31.50
C THR A 116 24.59 -8.05 -31.95
N LYS A 117 24.12 -9.22 -31.52
CA LYS A 117 24.69 -10.51 -31.94
C LYS A 117 24.51 -10.77 -33.43
N ILE A 118 23.31 -10.53 -33.97
CA ILE A 118 23.03 -10.70 -35.41
C ILE A 118 23.91 -9.75 -36.25
N VAL A 119 24.05 -8.50 -35.82
CA VAL A 119 24.88 -7.50 -36.52
C VAL A 119 26.36 -7.88 -36.46
N ALA A 120 26.85 -8.39 -35.32
CA ALA A 120 28.23 -8.83 -35.17
C ALA A 120 28.58 -10.04 -36.05
N ASP A 121 27.62 -10.94 -36.27
CA ASP A 121 27.80 -12.15 -37.09
C ASP A 121 27.61 -11.90 -38.60
N LEU A 122 27.20 -10.70 -39.02
CA LEU A 122 26.99 -10.38 -40.43
C LEU A 122 28.33 -10.15 -41.15
N PRO A 123 28.59 -10.81 -42.29
CA PRO A 123 29.82 -10.59 -43.04
C PRO A 123 29.84 -9.16 -43.57
N ILE A 124 30.88 -8.42 -43.19
CA ILE A 124 31.09 -7.05 -43.66
C ILE A 124 31.70 -7.13 -45.06
N ASP A 125 30.90 -6.79 -46.06
CA ASP A 125 31.30 -6.75 -47.46
C ASP A 125 31.46 -5.31 -47.97
N LYS A 126 32.00 -5.19 -49.18
CA LYS A 126 32.21 -3.90 -49.85
C LYS A 126 30.91 -3.13 -50.03
N THR A 127 29.81 -3.82 -50.37
CA THR A 127 28.53 -3.17 -50.68
C THR A 127 27.89 -2.51 -49.47
N LEU A 128 27.98 -3.17 -48.31
CA LEU A 128 27.53 -2.63 -47.04
C LEU A 128 28.26 -1.32 -46.71
N VAL A 129 29.60 -1.34 -46.77
CA VAL A 129 30.42 -0.15 -46.48
C VAL A 129 30.14 0.97 -47.48
N GLU A 130 30.00 0.65 -48.78
CA GLU A 130 29.64 1.65 -49.80
C GLU A 130 28.26 2.29 -49.53
N SER A 131 27.26 1.50 -49.16
CA SER A 131 25.93 1.99 -48.82
C SER A 131 25.94 2.90 -47.60
N VAL A 132 26.68 2.54 -46.55
CA VAL A 132 26.82 3.35 -45.33
C VAL A 132 27.51 4.67 -45.63
N VAL A 133 28.59 4.67 -46.41
CA VAL A 133 29.29 5.89 -46.83
C VAL A 133 28.39 6.77 -47.70
N LYS A 134 27.66 6.20 -48.67
CA LYS A 134 26.70 6.95 -49.50
C LYS A 134 25.61 7.60 -48.66
N ASP A 135 25.04 6.87 -47.70
CA ASP A 135 24.00 7.39 -46.80
C ASP A 135 24.53 8.47 -45.84
N ALA A 136 25.80 8.36 -45.41
CA ALA A 136 26.44 9.42 -44.63
C ALA A 136 26.69 10.68 -45.48
N LEU A 137 27.14 10.51 -46.73
CA LEU A 137 27.39 11.62 -47.66
C LEU A 137 26.10 12.34 -48.09
N THR A 138 24.97 11.64 -48.24
CA THR A 138 23.68 12.28 -48.54
C THR A 138 23.15 13.13 -47.39
N LYS A 139 23.49 12.77 -46.15
CA LYS A 139 23.14 13.53 -44.93
C LYS A 139 24.10 14.67 -44.64
N ALA A 140 25.29 14.67 -45.24
CA ALA A 140 26.28 15.72 -45.09
C ALA A 140 25.91 16.97 -45.90
N GLU A 141 26.33 18.14 -45.43
CA GLU A 141 26.13 19.41 -46.14
C GLU A 141 26.97 19.45 -47.43
N LYS A 142 26.38 19.99 -48.52
CA LYS A 142 26.93 19.91 -49.88
C LYS A 142 28.11 20.85 -50.17
N ASP A 143 28.44 21.79 -49.29
CA ASP A 143 29.48 22.82 -49.52
C ASP A 143 30.65 22.72 -48.53
N ALA A 144 30.80 21.60 -47.81
CA ALA A 144 31.84 21.39 -46.81
C ALA A 144 32.92 20.39 -47.26
N GLU A 145 34.16 20.56 -46.79
CA GLU A 145 35.18 19.50 -46.91
C GLU A 145 34.81 18.35 -45.93
N ILE A 146 34.50 17.17 -46.46
CA ILE A 146 34.03 16.02 -45.68
C ILE A 146 35.20 15.05 -45.45
N VAL A 147 35.45 14.68 -44.19
CA VAL A 147 36.43 13.64 -43.83
C VAL A 147 35.67 12.40 -43.34
N VAL A 148 35.79 11.30 -44.07
CA VAL A 148 35.18 10.01 -43.70
C VAL A 148 36.22 9.16 -42.98
N LEU A 149 35.98 8.90 -41.70
CA LEU A 149 36.81 8.00 -40.88
C LEU A 149 36.27 6.58 -41.01
N LEU A 150 37.12 5.65 -41.43
CA LEU A 150 36.75 4.24 -41.62
C LEU A 150 37.70 3.33 -40.84
N HIS A 151 37.22 2.16 -40.43
CA HIS A 151 38.09 1.13 -39.89
C HIS A 151 39.14 0.70 -40.95
N PRO A 152 40.41 0.43 -40.57
CA PRO A 152 41.47 0.12 -41.53
C PRO A 152 41.16 -1.06 -42.46
N GLU A 153 40.48 -2.09 -41.96
CA GLU A 153 40.05 -3.25 -42.76
C GLU A 153 38.97 -2.91 -43.79
N ASP A 154 38.10 -1.93 -43.49
CA ASP A 154 37.02 -1.55 -44.41
C ASP A 154 37.55 -0.62 -45.51
N LEU A 155 38.54 0.23 -45.17
CA LEU A 155 39.28 0.99 -46.18
C LEU A 155 40.06 0.06 -47.12
N LYS A 156 40.62 -1.05 -46.61
CA LYS A 156 41.23 -2.10 -47.44
C LYS A 156 40.20 -2.78 -48.35
N LEU A 157 39.01 -3.10 -47.83
CA LEU A 157 37.92 -3.68 -48.64
C LEU A 157 37.50 -2.76 -49.80
N LEU A 158 37.37 -1.45 -49.55
CA LEU A 158 37.02 -0.47 -50.59
C LEU A 158 38.12 -0.29 -51.64
N THR A 159 39.38 -0.26 -51.21
CA THR A 159 40.54 -0.11 -52.12
C THR A 159 40.79 -1.36 -52.95
N GLN A 160 40.67 -2.56 -52.38
CA GLN A 160 40.83 -3.81 -53.13
C GLN A 160 39.68 -4.10 -54.08
N GLY A 161 38.47 -3.63 -53.76
CA GLY A 161 37.28 -3.82 -54.58
C GLY A 161 37.12 -2.80 -55.72
N ASP A 162 38.07 -1.88 -55.94
CA ASP A 162 37.96 -0.79 -56.91
C ASP A 162 36.67 0.03 -56.77
N SER A 163 36.32 0.43 -55.54
CA SER A 163 35.10 1.17 -55.25
C SER A 163 34.98 2.47 -56.04
N GLU A 164 33.80 2.71 -56.62
CA GLU A 164 33.47 3.93 -57.35
C GLU A 164 33.53 5.16 -56.42
N LEU A 165 33.29 4.98 -55.11
CA LEU A 165 33.37 6.04 -54.11
C LEU A 165 34.77 6.66 -53.97
N LEU A 166 35.81 5.87 -54.22
CA LEU A 166 37.20 6.35 -54.21
C LEU A 166 37.58 7.05 -55.52
N LYS A 167 36.78 6.88 -56.58
CA LYS A 167 36.98 7.49 -57.90
C LYS A 167 36.21 8.81 -58.00
N ASP A 168 35.00 8.86 -57.45
CA ASP A 168 34.13 10.05 -57.45
C ASP A 168 34.65 11.18 -56.55
N SER A 169 35.53 10.89 -55.58
CA SER A 169 36.22 11.90 -54.75
C SER A 169 37.18 12.81 -55.54
N HIS A 170 37.36 12.60 -56.85
CA HIS A 170 38.14 13.45 -57.74
C HIS A 170 37.31 14.51 -58.49
N GLY A 171 35.98 14.48 -58.42
CA GLY A 171 35.09 15.39 -59.15
C GLY A 171 34.15 16.18 -58.24
N GLY A 172 34.52 17.42 -57.90
CA GLY A 172 33.61 18.43 -57.35
C GLY A 172 33.73 18.68 -55.84
N ASP A 173 33.48 17.64 -55.03
CA ASP A 173 33.41 17.77 -53.57
C ASP A 173 34.57 17.00 -52.91
N LYS A 174 35.44 17.70 -52.18
CA LYS A 174 36.64 17.09 -51.54
C LYS A 174 36.24 16.18 -50.38
N VAL A 175 35.93 14.92 -50.67
CA VAL A 175 35.76 13.87 -49.66
C VAL A 175 37.10 13.18 -49.41
N LEU A 176 37.58 13.20 -48.17
CA LEU A 176 38.85 12.59 -47.74
C LEU A 176 38.59 11.35 -46.88
N PHE A 177 39.05 10.19 -47.33
CA PHE A 177 38.96 8.94 -46.56
C PHE A 177 40.21 8.76 -45.69
N LYS A 178 40.03 8.52 -44.39
CA LYS A 178 41.12 8.26 -43.43
C LYS A 178 40.87 7.01 -42.60
N PRO A 179 41.90 6.18 -42.34
CA PRO A 179 41.77 5.06 -41.42
C PRO A 179 41.74 5.55 -39.97
N SER A 180 40.86 4.98 -39.15
CA SER A 180 40.79 5.19 -37.71
C SER A 180 40.43 3.90 -36.99
N SER A 181 41.17 3.55 -35.94
CA SER A 181 40.86 2.39 -35.08
C SER A 181 39.76 2.66 -34.06
N ASP A 182 39.32 3.92 -33.93
CA ASP A 182 38.25 4.30 -32.99
C ASP A 182 36.85 3.98 -33.55
N VAL A 183 36.77 3.59 -34.83
CA VAL A 183 35.52 3.28 -35.54
C VAL A 183 35.40 1.76 -35.66
N THR A 184 34.22 1.21 -35.37
CA THR A 184 33.93 -0.22 -35.53
C THR A 184 33.85 -0.61 -37.00
N ARG A 185 34.09 -1.89 -37.30
CA ARG A 185 33.94 -2.37 -38.68
C ARG A 185 32.48 -2.25 -39.14
N GLY A 186 32.28 -1.88 -40.41
CA GLY A 186 30.97 -1.70 -41.03
C GLY A 186 30.43 -0.27 -40.99
N GLY A 187 31.13 0.65 -40.31
CA GLY A 187 30.77 2.07 -40.16
C GLY A 187 30.45 2.44 -38.73
#